data_AF-B1NIM5-F1
#
_entry.id   AF-B1NIM5-F1
#
_cell.length_a   1.000
_cell.length_b   1.000
_cell.length_c   1.000
_cell.angle_alpha   90.00
_cell.angle_beta   90.00
_cell.angle_gamma   90.00
#
_symmetry.space_group_name_H-M   'P 1'
#
loop_
_entity.id
_entity.type
_entity.pdbx_description
1 polymer ?
#
loop_
_entity_poly.entity_id
_entity_poly.type
_entity_poly.pdbx_seq_one_letter_code
_entity_poly.pdbx_strand_id
1 'polypeptide(L)'
;SFGQQCMAPESAELESSCPPNSIYENGKCKVIKSIDMVCPPGYTDSGDDCVLYVAPAKECPPNFTLQGLQCVQTNTAPTQPICPPGTVLQDNACTSV
;
A
#
# COMPACT_ATOMS: atom_id res chain seq x y z
N SER A 1 -65.44 -49.67 2.05
CA SER A 1 -65.20 -48.21 2.04
C SER A 1 -63.73 -47.96 2.38
N PHE A 2 -62.85 -48.01 1.37
CA PHE A 2 -61.43 -47.64 1.46
C PHE A 2 -61.29 -46.20 0.93
N GLY A 3 -60.46 -45.29 1.42
CA GLY A 3 -59.47 -45.31 2.48
C GLY A 3 -59.07 -43.84 2.74
N GLN A 4 -58.61 -43.56 3.95
CA GLN A 4 -58.14 -42.23 4.35
C GLN A 4 -56.87 -41.88 3.56
N GLN A 5 -56.91 -40.80 2.80
CA GLN A 5 -55.74 -40.23 2.15
C GLN A 5 -55.08 -39.26 3.13
N CYS A 6 -53.96 -39.66 3.71
CA CYS A 6 -53.05 -38.75 4.36
C CYS A 6 -52.25 -38.01 3.28
N MET A 7 -52.60 -36.75 3.00
CA MET A 7 -51.65 -35.84 2.34
C MET A 7 -50.69 -35.37 3.42
N ALA A 8 -49.45 -35.84 3.36
CA ALA A 8 -48.38 -35.23 4.14
C ALA A 8 -48.33 -33.73 3.81
N PRO A 9 -48.21 -32.82 4.79
CA PRO A 9 -47.68 -31.52 4.46
C PRO A 9 -46.32 -31.79 3.80
N GLU A 10 -46.07 -31.16 2.66
CA GLU A 10 -44.74 -31.12 2.06
C GLU A 10 -43.85 -30.29 2.99
N SER A 11 -43.49 -30.93 4.11
CA SER A 11 -42.55 -30.47 5.10
C SER A 11 -41.17 -30.58 4.49
N ALA A 12 -40.73 -29.49 3.88
CA ALA A 12 -39.34 -29.11 3.99
C ALA A 12 -39.31 -27.60 3.98
N GLU A 13 -39.27 -27.05 5.19
CA GLU A 13 -38.71 -25.75 5.49
C GLU A 13 -37.80 -25.19 4.39
N LEU A 14 -38.18 -24.01 3.91
CA LEU A 14 -37.32 -23.09 3.15
C LEU A 14 -36.18 -22.56 4.06
N GLU A 15 -35.53 -23.43 4.84
CA GLU A 15 -34.41 -23.14 5.75
C GLU A 15 -33.13 -23.85 5.29
N SER A 16 -32.82 -23.79 4.00
CA SER A 16 -31.43 -23.99 3.56
C SER A 16 -31.12 -23.02 2.44
N SER A 17 -30.91 -21.76 2.84
CA SER A 17 -30.32 -20.70 2.01
C SER A 17 -28.88 -21.08 1.64
N CYS A 18 -28.72 -22.10 0.81
CA CYS A 18 -27.49 -22.76 0.46
C CYS A 18 -26.67 -23.35 1.64
N PRO A 19 -25.90 -24.42 1.42
CA PRO A 19 -24.93 -24.92 2.38
C PRO A 19 -23.91 -23.81 2.79
N PRO A 20 -23.31 -23.89 3.98
CA PRO A 20 -22.25 -22.96 4.37
C PRO A 20 -21.12 -22.94 3.33
N ASN A 21 -20.50 -21.76 3.14
CA ASN A 21 -19.51 -21.47 2.10
C ASN A 21 -20.03 -21.59 0.66
N SER A 22 -21.34 -21.42 0.45
CA SER A 22 -21.91 -21.31 -0.90
C SER A 22 -22.93 -20.18 -1.01
N ILE A 23 -23.00 -19.57 -2.20
CA ILE A 23 -23.93 -18.49 -2.54
C ILE A 23 -24.99 -19.02 -3.51
N TYR A 24 -26.25 -18.59 -3.34
CA TYR A 24 -27.31 -18.89 -4.30
C TYR A 24 -27.22 -17.95 -5.50
N GLU A 25 -26.86 -18.48 -6.67
CA GLU A 25 -26.77 -17.72 -7.89
C GLU A 25 -27.40 -18.51 -9.05
N ASN A 26 -28.35 -17.89 -9.76
CA ASN A 26 -28.96 -18.45 -10.97
C ASN A 26 -29.63 -19.84 -10.78
N GLY A 27 -30.29 -20.04 -9.64
CA GLY A 27 -31.00 -21.28 -9.34
C GLY A 27 -30.13 -22.40 -8.76
N LYS A 28 -28.86 -22.12 -8.44
CA LYS A 28 -27.90 -23.11 -7.95
C LYS A 28 -27.04 -22.54 -6.83
N CYS A 29 -26.63 -23.39 -5.89
CA CYS A 29 -25.61 -23.02 -4.91
C CYS A 29 -24.22 -23.14 -5.53
N LYS A 30 -23.45 -22.06 -5.51
CA LYS A 30 -22.05 -22.00 -5.95
C LYS A 30 -21.13 -21.94 -4.74
N VAL A 31 -20.18 -22.86 -4.65
CA VAL A 31 -19.17 -22.86 -3.58
C VAL A 31 -18.26 -21.65 -3.75
N ILE A 32 -18.08 -20.89 -2.66
CA ILE A 32 -17.11 -19.81 -2.58
C ILE A 32 -15.75 -20.46 -2.39
N LYS A 33 -14.86 -20.31 -3.37
CA LYS A 33 -13.47 -20.74 -3.24
C LYS A 33 -12.64 -19.53 -2.83
N SER A 34 -12.35 -19.42 -1.54
CA SER A 34 -11.31 -18.51 -1.05
C SER A 34 -9.98 -19.00 -1.59
N ILE A 35 -9.34 -18.21 -2.45
CA ILE A 35 -7.93 -18.42 -2.78
C ILE A 35 -7.15 -17.56 -1.81
N ASP A 36 -6.54 -18.20 -0.81
CA ASP A 36 -5.54 -17.53 0.02
C ASP A 36 -4.33 -17.23 -0.88
N MET A 37 -3.97 -15.95 -1.01
CA MET A 37 -2.78 -15.57 -1.77
C MET A 37 -1.53 -15.95 -0.96
N VAL A 38 -0.69 -16.81 -1.52
CA VAL A 38 0.56 -17.23 -0.88
C VAL A 38 1.71 -16.36 -1.38
N CYS A 39 2.23 -15.50 -0.51
CA CYS A 39 3.37 -14.65 -0.83
C CYS A 39 4.73 -15.35 -0.62
N PRO A 40 5.74 -15.05 -1.47
CA PRO A 40 7.10 -15.55 -1.28
C PRO A 40 7.73 -15.01 0.02
N PRO A 41 8.78 -15.66 0.54
CA PRO A 41 9.44 -15.23 1.78
C PRO A 41 9.84 -13.75 1.74
N GLY A 42 9.45 -13.01 2.77
CA GLY A 42 9.74 -11.57 2.91
C GLY A 42 8.66 -10.64 2.34
N TYR A 43 7.67 -11.17 1.63
CA TYR A 43 6.55 -10.39 1.10
C TYR A 43 5.28 -10.57 1.95
N THR A 44 4.45 -9.53 1.99
CA THR A 44 3.19 -9.48 2.72
C THR A 44 2.02 -9.37 1.73
N ASP A 45 0.93 -10.09 2.00
CA ASP A 45 -0.31 -10.00 1.24
C ASP A 45 -1.00 -8.64 1.49
N SER A 46 -1.22 -7.86 0.43
CA SER A 46 -1.94 -6.58 0.46
C SER A 46 -3.39 -6.69 -0.04
N GLY A 47 -3.91 -7.90 -0.26
CA GLY A 47 -5.25 -8.20 -0.79
C GLY A 47 -5.26 -8.43 -2.30
N ASP A 48 -4.56 -7.59 -3.05
CA ASP A 48 -4.45 -7.69 -4.52
C ASP A 48 -3.05 -8.16 -4.97
N ASP A 49 -2.02 -7.88 -4.19
CA ASP A 49 -0.61 -8.09 -4.56
C ASP A 49 0.27 -8.43 -3.34
N CYS A 50 1.40 -9.09 -3.60
CA CYS A 50 2.45 -9.33 -2.61
C CYS A 50 3.41 -8.13 -2.57
N VAL A 51 3.50 -7.44 -1.43
CA VAL A 51 4.32 -6.25 -1.24
C VAL A 51 5.51 -6.50 -0.30
N LEU A 52 6.64 -5.85 -0.58
CA LEU A 52 7.84 -5.88 0.26
C LEU A 52 8.03 -4.51 0.94
N TYR A 53 7.96 -4.47 2.27
CA TYR A 53 8.24 -3.25 3.03
C TYR A 53 9.73 -3.17 3.37
N VAL A 54 10.45 -2.26 2.71
CA VAL A 54 11.84 -1.94 3.05
C VAL A 54 11.93 -0.63 3.80
N ALA A 55 12.76 -0.60 4.85
CA ALA A 55 13.09 0.67 5.50
C ALA A 55 13.81 1.58 4.49
N PRO A 56 13.56 2.91 4.52
CA PRO A 56 14.31 3.84 3.69
C PRO A 56 15.81 3.70 3.97
N ALA A 57 16.62 3.84 2.93
CA ALA A 57 18.07 3.74 3.02
C ALA A 57 18.57 4.71 4.11
N LYS A 58 19.32 4.17 5.09
CA LYS A 58 19.95 4.98 6.14
C LYS A 58 21.06 5.87 5.58
N GLU A 59 21.57 5.51 4.41
CA GLU A 59 22.68 6.17 3.74
C GLU A 59 22.15 6.89 2.51
N CYS A 60 22.45 8.19 2.45
CA CYS A 60 22.16 8.98 1.28
C CYS A 60 23.28 8.85 0.24
N PRO A 61 22.99 9.06 -1.06
CA PRO A 61 24.03 9.16 -2.08
C PRO A 61 25.05 10.25 -1.74
N PRO A 62 26.26 10.23 -2.34
CA PRO A 62 27.26 11.26 -2.13
C PRO A 62 26.70 12.67 -2.37
N ASN A 63 27.02 13.62 -1.48
CA ASN A 63 26.53 15.01 -1.46
C ASN A 63 25.07 15.23 -1.03
N PHE A 64 24.40 14.20 -0.50
CA PHE A 64 23.07 14.33 0.10
C PHE A 64 23.14 14.04 1.61
N THR A 65 22.31 14.76 2.37
CA THR A 65 22.15 14.57 3.81
C THR A 65 20.76 14.04 4.10
N LEU A 66 20.66 13.03 4.97
CA LEU A 66 19.37 12.48 5.40
C LEU A 66 18.65 13.50 6.30
N GLN A 67 17.52 14.02 5.84
CA GLN A 67 16.59 14.81 6.65
C GLN A 67 15.26 14.05 6.77
N GLY A 68 14.97 13.52 7.96
CA GLY A 68 13.82 12.64 8.18
C GLY A 68 13.96 11.32 7.43
N LEU A 69 13.11 11.11 6.42
CA LEU A 69 13.12 9.93 5.54
C LEU A 69 13.58 10.27 4.11
N GLN A 70 14.06 11.48 3.86
CA GLN A 70 14.43 11.96 2.54
C GLN A 70 15.88 12.43 2.49
N CYS A 71 16.57 12.10 1.41
CA CYS A 71 17.90 12.62 1.11
C CYS A 71 17.77 13.97 0.43
N VAL A 72 18.30 15.03 1.07
CA VAL A 72 18.26 16.39 0.54
C VAL A 72 19.66 16.88 0.19
N GLN A 73 19.78 17.66 -0.89
CA GLN A 73 21.00 18.32 -1.29
C GLN A 73 20.94 19.78 -0.84
N THR A 74 21.82 20.18 0.09
CA THR A 74 21.94 21.59 0.46
C THR A 74 22.90 22.29 -0.50
N ASN A 75 22.35 22.97 -1.51
CA ASN A 75 23.11 23.98 -2.26
C ASN A 75 23.26 25.23 -1.37
N THR A 76 24.26 25.23 -0.50
CA THR A 76 24.60 26.44 0.25
C THR A 76 25.39 27.35 -0.68
N ALA A 77 24.71 28.32 -1.30
CA ALA A 77 25.40 29.47 -1.87
C ALA A 77 26.19 30.16 -0.73
N PRO A 78 27.39 30.69 -0.99
CA PRO A 78 28.14 31.41 0.03
C PRO A 78 27.27 32.53 0.60
N THR A 79 27.19 32.62 1.93
CA THR A 79 26.44 33.65 2.65
C THR A 79 27.00 35.06 2.42
N GLN A 80 28.24 35.16 1.92
CA GLN A 80 28.87 36.41 1.51
C GLN A 80 29.15 36.44 0.01
N PRO A 81 28.91 37.59 -0.65
CA PRO A 81 29.28 37.77 -2.04
C PRO A 81 30.81 37.61 -2.20
N ILE A 82 31.21 36.79 -3.16
CA ILE A 82 32.62 36.66 -3.54
C ILE A 82 32.96 37.82 -4.47
N CYS A 83 33.91 38.64 -4.05
CA CYS A 83 34.39 39.76 -4.84
C CYS A 83 35.37 39.28 -5.94
N PRO A 84 35.34 39.90 -7.14
CA PRO A 84 36.27 39.55 -8.21
C PRO A 84 37.74 39.82 -7.81
N PRO A 85 38.70 39.17 -8.47
CA PRO A 85 40.13 39.40 -8.20
C PRO A 85 40.49 40.90 -8.25
N GLY A 86 41.25 41.37 -7.26
CA GLY A 86 41.62 42.78 -7.13
C GLY A 86 40.60 43.66 -6.38
N THR A 87 39.56 43.05 -5.80
CA THR A 87 38.59 43.77 -4.96
C THR A 87 38.38 43.07 -3.61
N VAL A 88 38.03 43.83 -2.59
CA VAL A 88 37.75 43.38 -1.22
C VAL A 88 36.31 43.69 -0.84
N LEU A 89 35.68 42.83 -0.04
CA LEU A 89 34.33 43.05 0.45
C LEU A 89 34.37 44.06 1.61
N GLN A 90 33.77 45.24 1.40
CA GLN A 90 33.65 46.29 2.39
C GLN A 90 32.21 46.82 2.37
N ASP A 91 31.55 46.88 3.53
CA ASP A 91 30.17 47.35 3.67
C ASP A 91 29.19 46.72 2.66
N ASN A 92 29.28 45.41 2.46
CA ASN A 92 28.43 44.65 1.53
C ASN A 92 28.61 45.00 0.03
N ALA A 93 29.69 45.70 -0.32
CA ALA A 93 30.10 46.02 -1.70
C ALA A 93 31.57 45.62 -1.96
N CYS A 94 31.89 45.31 -3.22
CA CYS A 94 33.27 45.03 -3.61
C CYS A 94 34.00 46.33 -3.96
N THR A 95 35.04 46.67 -3.21
CA THR A 95 35.88 47.86 -3.40
C THR A 95 37.26 47.44 -3.92
N SER A 96 37.84 48.20 -4.86
CA SER A 96 39.22 47.94 -5.30
C SER A 96 40.19 48.13 -4.14
N VAL A 97 41.13 47.20 -4.01
CA VAL A 97 42.36 47.44 -3.25
C VAL A 97 43.29 48.40 -3.99
#